data_AF-A0A7X9F9H5-F1
#
_entry.id   AF-A0A7X9F9H5-F1
#
_cell.length_a   1.000
_cell.length_b   1.000
_cell.length_c   1.000
_cell.angle_alpha   90.00
_cell.angle_beta   90.00
_cell.angle_gamma   90.00
#
_symmetry.space_group_name_H-M   'P 1'
#
loop_
_entity.id
_entity.type
_entity.pdbx_description
1 polymer ?
#
loop_
_entity_poly.entity_id
_entity_poly.type
_entity_poly.pdbx_seq_one_letter_code
_entity_poly.pdbx_strand_id
1 'polypeptide(L)' 'HCGECGCYNKTPHNVFLAWFEDVLSILTGAGIGYALWNFRGDFGILDSRRSDVEYTDWYGHKLDSKLLDLLKKY' A
#
# COMPACT_ATOMS: atom_id res chain seq x y z
N HIS A 1 3.61 -17.92 -1.49
CA HIS A 1 3.93 -16.50 -1.73
C HIS A 1 2.75 -15.86 -2.43
N CYS A 2 2.45 -14.59 -2.15
CA CYS A 2 1.45 -13.79 -2.86
C CYS A 2 2.19 -12.87 -3.85
N GLY A 3 2.17 -13.23 -5.13
CA GLY A 3 2.99 -12.55 -6.14
C GLY A 3 2.56 -11.12 -6.45
N GLU A 4 1.29 -10.78 -6.20
CA GLU A 4 0.70 -9.49 -6.52
C GLU A 4 -0.39 -9.16 -5.50
N CYS A 5 -0.31 -7.98 -4.89
CA CYS A 5 -1.35 -7.45 -4.02
C CYS A 5 -1.39 -5.91 -4.10
N GLY A 6 -2.45 -5.31 -3.57
CA GLY A 6 -2.65 -3.87 -3.55
C GLY A 6 -4.08 -3.49 -3.92
N CYS A 7 -4.34 -2.19 -4.04
CA CYS A 7 -5.66 -1.66 -4.33
C CYS A 7 -5.56 -0.50 -5.32
N TYR A 8 -6.51 -0.42 -6.25
CA TYR A 8 -6.57 0.67 -7.22
C TYR A 8 -6.88 2.01 -6.55
N ASN A 9 -6.43 3.11 -7.17
CA ASN A 9 -6.40 4.44 -6.57
C ASN A 9 -7.77 5.14 -6.42
N LYS A 10 -8.86 4.51 -6.85
CA LYS A 10 -10.23 5.05 -6.74
C LYS A 10 -10.97 4.59 -5.49
N THR A 11 -10.44 3.59 -4.78
CA THR A 11 -10.98 3.17 -3.49
C THR A 11 -10.58 4.18 -2.42
N PRO A 12 -11.51 4.63 -1.55
CA PRO A 12 -11.18 5.50 -0.43
C PRO A 12 -10.02 4.94 0.39
N HIS A 13 -9.06 5.80 0.72
CA HIS A 13 -7.79 5.37 1.28
C HIS A 13 -7.95 4.67 2.62
N ASN A 14 -8.83 5.16 3.48
CA ASN A 14 -9.12 4.53 4.78
C ASN A 14 -9.68 3.10 4.63
N VAL A 15 -10.52 2.86 3.61
CA VAL A 15 -11.06 1.53 3.30
C VAL A 15 -9.97 0.61 2.80
N PHE A 16 -9.09 1.11 1.91
CA PHE A 16 -7.94 0.35 1.44
C PHE A 16 -7.01 -0.04 2.60
N LEU A 17 -6.61 0.90 3.45
CA LEU A 17 -5.70 0.61 4.56
C LEU A 17 -6.28 -0.44 5.52
N ALA A 18 -7.57 -0.33 5.88
CA ALA A 18 -8.23 -1.30 6.75
C ALA A 18 -8.27 -2.70 6.14
N TRP A 19 -8.70 -2.83 4.88
CA TRP A 19 -8.70 -4.11 4.18
C TRP A 19 -7.30 -4.70 4.03
N PHE A 20 -6.32 -3.86 3.70
CA PHE A 20 -4.97 -4.32 3.45
C PHE A 20 -4.26 -4.74 4.73
N GLU A 21 -4.53 -4.09 5.86
CA GLU A 21 -4.07 -4.53 7.17
C GLU A 21 -4.55 -5.94 7.51
N ASP A 22 -5.82 -6.26 7.27
CA ASP A 22 -6.35 -7.62 7.46
C ASP A 22 -5.64 -8.65 6.56
N VAL A 23 -5.43 -8.31 5.28
CA VAL A 23 -4.70 -9.16 4.33
C VAL A 23 -3.26 -9.40 4.80
N LEU A 24 -2.52 -8.35 5.13
CA LEU A 24 -1.14 -8.42 5.60
C LEU A 24 -1.01 -9.24 6.88
N SER A 25 -1.97 -9.08 7.81
CA SER A 25 -2.04 -9.87 9.04
C SER A 25 -2.16 -11.38 8.77
N ILE A 26 -3.04 -11.77 7.85
CA ILE A 26 -3.23 -13.18 7.46
C ILE A 26 -1.97 -13.73 6.79
N LEU A 27 -1.43 -13.00 5.80
CA LEU A 27 -0.26 -13.45 5.04
C LEU A 27 0.96 -13.62 5.97
N THR A 28 1.21 -12.65 6.84
CA THR A 28 2.31 -12.68 7.81
C THR A 28 2.14 -13.82 8.80
N GLY A 29 0.94 -13.99 9.37
CA GLY A 29 0.63 -15.10 10.29
C GLY A 29 0.80 -16.48 9.66
N ALA A 30 0.62 -16.60 8.33
CA ALA A 30 0.84 -17.82 7.57
C ALA A 30 2.28 -18.00 7.06
N GLY A 31 3.20 -17.07 7.34
CA GLY A 31 4.57 -17.10 6.79
C GLY A 31 4.64 -16.91 5.28
N ILE A 32 3.66 -16.22 4.69
CA ILE A 32 3.55 -15.97 3.25
C ILE A 32 4.11 -14.58 2.93
N GLY A 33 5.26 -14.53 2.25
CA GLY A 33 5.77 -13.30 1.66
C GLY A 33 4.85 -12.77 0.55
N TYR A 34 4.81 -11.44 0.38
CA TYR A 34 3.95 -10.73 -0.55
C TYR A 34 4.71 -9.67 -1.37
N ALA A 35 4.15 -9.26 -2.50
CA ALA A 35 4.67 -8.16 -3.32
C ALA A 35 3.54 -7.24 -3.78
N LEU A 36 3.72 -5.93 -3.59
CA LEU A 36 2.81 -4.92 -4.16
C LEU A 36 2.90 -4.93 -5.68
N TRP A 37 1.76 -4.78 -6.35
CA TRP A 37 1.68 -4.75 -7.82
C TRP A 37 2.53 -3.62 -8.44
N ASN A 38 2.60 -2.47 -7.78
CA ASN A 38 3.47 -1.37 -8.17
C ASN A 38 4.32 -0.90 -6.99
N PHE A 39 5.56 -0.52 -7.25
CA PHE A 39 6.30 0.35 -6.33
C PHE A 39 5.89 1.83 -6.55
N ARG A 40 5.97 2.27 -7.81
CA ARG A 40 5.45 3.55 -8.32
C ARG A 40 4.29 3.29 -9.26
N GLY A 41 3.16 3.98 -9.07
CA GLY A 41 1.95 3.82 -9.88
C GLY A 41 0.70 3.57 -9.04
N ASP A 42 -0.43 3.32 -9.69
CA ASP A 42 -1.77 3.38 -9.06
C ASP A 42 -2.00 2.40 -7.91
N PHE A 43 -1.21 1.34 -7.85
CA PHE A 43 -1.28 0.33 -6.78
C PHE A 43 -0.14 0.46 -5.76
N GLY A 44 0.77 1.41 -5.94
CA GLY A 44 2.01 1.52 -5.17
C GLY A 44 1.99 2.53 -4.05
N ILE A 45 3.13 2.63 -3.37
CA ILE A 45 3.38 3.61 -2.29
C ILE A 45 3.84 4.98 -2.81
N LEU A 46 4.32 5.04 -4.05
CA LEU A 46 4.81 6.28 -4.65
C LEU A 46 3.99 6.65 -5.89
N ASP A 47 3.69 7.94 -6.02
CA ASP A 47 2.97 8.52 -7.16
C ASP A 47 1.67 7.76 -7.51
N SER A 48 0.92 7.34 -6.49
CA SER A 48 -0.25 6.47 -6.66
C SER A 48 -1.54 7.19 -7.08
N ARG A 49 -1.53 8.52 -7.07
CA ARG A 49 -2.60 9.40 -7.61
C ARG A 49 -3.98 9.19 -6.96
N ARG A 50 -4.02 8.64 -5.73
CA ARG A 50 -5.18 8.70 -4.85
C ARG A 50 -5.51 10.15 -4.54
N SER A 51 -6.79 10.53 -4.61
CA SER A 51 -7.26 11.90 -4.43
C SER A 51 -7.42 12.33 -2.96
N ASP A 52 -7.36 11.38 -2.04
CA ASP A 52 -7.66 11.52 -0.61
C ASP A 52 -6.47 11.15 0.29
N VAL A 53 -5.25 11.17 -0.29
CA VAL A 53 -4.00 10.93 0.42
C VAL A 53 -3.23 12.24 0.56
N GLU A 54 -2.88 12.56 1.80
CA GLU A 54 -1.86 13.57 2.10
C GLU A 54 -0.48 12.96 1.89
N TYR A 55 0.15 13.26 0.75
CA TYR A 55 1.45 12.71 0.38
C TYR A 55 2.60 13.50 1.01
N THR A 56 3.66 12.78 1.38
CA THR A 56 4.94 13.36 1.77
C THR A 56 5.81 13.53 0.52
N ASP A 57 6.47 14.69 0.38
CA ASP A 57 7.50 14.85 -0.66
C ASP A 57 8.71 13.98 -0.32
N TRP A 58 9.10 13.13 -1.27
CA TRP A 58 10.22 12.22 -1.13
C TRP A 58 11.08 12.26 -2.39
N TYR A 59 12.11 13.11 -2.38
CA TYR A 59 13.00 13.33 -3.53
C TYR A 59 12.24 13.67 -4.82
N GLY A 60 11.20 14.52 -4.72
CA GLY A 60 10.36 14.92 -5.85
C GLY A 60 9.25 13.93 -6.22
N HIS A 61 9.05 12.87 -5.42
CA HIS A 61 7.94 11.93 -5.57
C HIS A 61 6.92 12.08 -4.44
N LYS A 62 5.67 11.72 -4.73
CA LYS A 62 4.57 11.74 -3.76
C LYS A 62 4.49 10.39 -3.02
N LEU A 63 4.98 10.34 -1.79
CA LEU A 63 4.99 9.14 -0.95
C LEU A 63 3.73 9.04 -0.08
N ASP A 64 3.05 7.91 -0.17
CA ASP A 64 2.01 7.51 0.79
C ASP A 64 2.67 6.94 2.05
N SER A 65 2.96 7.83 3.00
CA SER A 65 3.64 7.47 4.24
C SER A 65 2.81 6.49 5.09
N LYS A 66 1.48 6.57 5.03
CA LYS A 66 0.61 5.67 5.81
C LYS A 66 0.67 4.25 5.28
N LEU A 67 0.63 4.07 3.96
CA LEU A 67 0.80 2.75 3.36
C LEU A 67 2.21 2.20 3.62
N LEU A 68 3.25 3.04 3.55
CA LEU A 68 4.63 2.62 3.87
C LEU A 68 4.76 2.13 5.32
N ASP A 69 4.18 2.86 6.28
CA ASP A 69 4.22 2.47 7.69
C ASP A 69 3.45 1.17 7.95
N LEU A 70 2.31 0.97 7.26
CA LEU A 70 1.56 -0.28 7.32
C LEU A 70 2.39 -1.46 6.80
N LEU A 71 3.09 -1.31 5.67
CA LEU A 71 3.96 -2.37 5.13
C LEU A 71 5.12 -2.70 6.07
N LYS A 72 5.73 -1.70 6.70
CA LYS A 72 6.86 -1.92 7.64
C LYS A 72 6.44 -2.63 8.92
N LYS A 73 5.15 -2.62 9.26
CA LYS A 73 4.59 -3.28 10.44
C LYS A 73 4.50 -4.82 10.26
N TYR A 74 4.42 -5.32 9.02
CA TYR A 74 4.15 -6.72 8.68
C TYR A 74 5.25 -7.34 7.80
#